data_AF-A0AAU0KJV3-F1
#
_entry.id   AF-A0AAU0KJV3-F1
#
_cell.length_a   1.000
_cell.length_b   1.000
_cell.length_c   1.000
_cell.angle_alpha   90.00
_cell.angle_beta   90.00
_cell.angle_gamma   90.00
#
_symmetry.space_group_name_H-M   'P 1'
#
loop_
_entity.id
_entity.type
_entity.pdbx_description
1 polymer ?
#
loop_
_entity_poly.entity_id
_entity_poly.type
_entity_poly.pdbx_seq_one_letter_code
_entity_poly.pdbx_strand_id
1 'polypeptide(L)'
;MVHAEEDHGENARTHLEQAIESGRKGDARGVGRHAQEAKRELIEENKEHPYTHLQKPIYGEHEKAEHDKEVFEEMDIAIEEAEEGDVEDATEAAERAARHLREKEQSK
;
A
#
# COMPACT_ATOMS: atom_id res chain seq x y z
N MET A 1 -18.06 -24.78 -7.67
CA MET A 1 -16.63 -24.59 -7.39
C MET A 1 -16.51 -23.16 -6.93
N VAL A 2 -16.17 -22.96 -5.66
CA VAL A 2 -16.01 -21.62 -5.10
C VAL A 2 -14.63 -21.18 -5.57
N HIS A 3 -14.56 -20.25 -6.53
CA HIS A 3 -13.35 -19.49 -6.73
C HIS A 3 -13.15 -18.73 -5.41
N ALA A 4 -12.05 -19.02 -4.70
CA ALA A 4 -11.58 -18.05 -3.73
C ALA A 4 -11.29 -16.80 -4.56
N GLU A 5 -12.13 -15.77 -4.43
CA GLU A 5 -11.76 -14.44 -4.90
C GLU A 5 -10.42 -14.14 -4.22
N GLU A 6 -9.37 -13.92 -5.01
CA GLU A 6 -8.08 -13.49 -4.46
C GLU A 6 -8.32 -12.10 -3.86
N ASP A 7 -8.38 -12.01 -2.52
CA ASP A 7 -8.58 -10.75 -1.82
C ASP A 7 -7.25 -9.97 -1.85
N HIS A 8 -7.03 -9.32 -2.99
CA HIS A 8 -5.84 -8.51 -3.24
C HIS A 8 -5.66 -7.39 -2.18
N GLY A 9 -6.77 -6.85 -1.63
CA GLY A 9 -6.71 -5.87 -0.54
C GLY A 9 -6.14 -6.46 0.75
N GLU A 10 -6.63 -7.64 1.17
CA GLU A 10 -6.10 -8.35 2.33
C GLU A 10 -4.65 -8.80 2.14
N ASN A 11 -4.27 -9.23 0.94
CA ASN A 11 -2.88 -9.58 0.62
C ASN A 11 -1.96 -8.36 0.71
N ALA A 12 -2.39 -7.21 0.17
CA ALA A 12 -1.63 -5.96 0.26
C ALA A 12 -1.41 -5.54 1.72
N ARG A 13 -2.45 -5.63 2.56
CA ARG A 13 -2.35 -5.37 4.00
C ARG A 13 -1.34 -6.31 4.66
N THR A 14 -1.42 -7.61 4.38
CA THR A 14 -0.49 -8.61 4.92
C THR A 14 0.96 -8.29 4.54
N HIS A 15 1.20 -7.89 3.29
CA HIS A 15 2.53 -7.50 2.86
C HIS A 15 3.03 -6.21 3.55
N LEU A 16 2.18 -5.20 3.75
CA LEU A 16 2.58 -4.01 4.50
C LEU A 16 2.92 -4.34 5.97
N GLU A 17 2.17 -5.24 6.62
CA GLU A 17 2.51 -5.71 7.97
C GLU A 17 3.87 -6.42 8.01
N GLN A 18 4.18 -7.25 7.00
CA GLN A 18 5.49 -7.89 6.86
C GLN A 18 6.61 -6.89 6.59
N ALA A 19 6.35 -5.84 5.80
CA ALA A 19 7.30 -4.76 5.58
C ALA A 19 7.66 -4.06 6.89
N ILE A 20 6.66 -3.70 7.70
CA ILE A 20 6.85 -3.07 9.01
C ILE A 20 7.61 -4.02 9.95
N GLU A 21 7.31 -5.32 9.96
CA GLU A 21 8.03 -6.29 10.77
C GLU A 21 9.50 -6.43 10.36
N SER A 22 9.80 -6.45 9.06
CA SER A 22 11.17 -6.40 8.54
C SER A 22 11.89 -5.11 8.98
N GLY A 23 11.21 -3.98 8.89
CA GLY A 23 11.69 -2.69 9.36
C GLY A 23 12.11 -2.70 10.83
N ARG A 24 11.25 -3.22 11.71
CA ARG A 24 11.53 -3.41 13.15
C ARG A 24 12.72 -4.32 13.44
N LYS A 25 13.09 -5.19 12.49
CA LYS A 25 14.27 -6.08 12.58
C LYS A 25 15.54 -5.43 11.97
N GLY A 26 15.45 -4.22 11.44
CA GLY A 26 16.56 -3.56 10.74
C GLY A 26 16.79 -4.08 9.31
N ASP A 27 15.80 -4.75 8.71
CA ASP A 27 15.89 -5.33 7.37
C ASP A 27 15.26 -4.42 6.31
N ALA A 28 16.00 -3.40 5.88
CA ALA A 28 15.56 -2.48 4.81
C ALA A 28 15.16 -3.21 3.53
N ARG A 29 15.91 -4.24 3.12
CA ARG A 29 15.58 -5.05 1.92
C ARG A 29 14.25 -5.77 2.09
N GLY A 30 13.96 -6.27 3.28
CA GLY A 30 12.68 -6.84 3.64
C GLY A 30 11.54 -5.84 3.51
N VAL A 31 11.73 -4.60 4.01
CA VAL A 31 10.76 -3.51 3.85
C VAL A 31 10.44 -3.30 2.37
N GLY A 32 11.45 -3.03 1.55
CA GLY A 32 11.27 -2.75 0.12
C GLY A 32 10.63 -3.90 -0.65
N ARG A 33 11.06 -5.15 -0.39
CA ARG A 33 10.46 -6.34 -1.03
C ARG A 33 8.98 -6.48 -0.72
N HIS A 34 8.61 -6.33 0.55
CA HIS A 34 7.22 -6.49 0.96
C HIS A 34 6.35 -5.30 0.50
N ALA A 35 6.88 -4.08 0.50
CA ALA A 35 6.21 -2.92 -0.09
C ALA A 35 5.95 -3.10 -1.61
N GLN A 36 6.90 -3.68 -2.36
CA GLN A 36 6.71 -4.01 -3.79
C GLN A 36 5.60 -5.04 -4.04
N GLU A 37 5.53 -6.08 -3.21
CA GLU A 37 4.46 -7.08 -3.33
C GLU A 37 3.09 -6.49 -2.94
N ALA A 38 3.01 -5.67 -1.89
CA ALA A 38 1.78 -4.93 -1.56
C ALA A 38 1.32 -4.03 -2.71
N LYS A 39 2.27 -3.32 -3.35
CA LYS A 39 2.00 -2.50 -4.53
C LYS A 39 1.45 -3.32 -5.70
N ARG A 40 1.99 -4.52 -5.93
CA ARG A 40 1.53 -5.42 -6.99
C ARG A 40 0.08 -5.87 -6.74
N GLU A 41 -0.23 -6.30 -5.52
CA GLU A 41 -1.59 -6.72 -5.14
C GLU A 41 -2.60 -5.59 -5.37
N LEU A 42 -2.33 -4.36 -4.93
CA LEU A 42 -3.25 -3.23 -5.16
C LEU A 42 -3.39 -2.84 -6.65
N ILE A 43 -2.37 -3.08 -7.46
CA ILE A 43 -2.49 -2.90 -8.93
C ILE A 43 -3.45 -3.94 -9.52
N GLU A 44 -3.40 -5.19 -9.07
CA GLU A 44 -4.36 -6.22 -9.49
C GLU A 44 -5.77 -5.90 -8.97
N GLU A 45 -5.91 -5.52 -7.69
CA GLU A 45 -7.18 -5.06 -7.09
C GLU A 45 -7.82 -3.95 -7.95
N ASN A 46 -7.03 -2.95 -8.36
CA ASN A 46 -7.50 -1.84 -9.17
C ASN A 46 -7.83 -2.23 -10.63
N LYS A 47 -7.27 -3.31 -11.18
CA LYS A 47 -7.69 -3.84 -12.49
C LYS A 47 -9.04 -4.56 -12.39
N GLU A 48 -9.25 -5.32 -11.31
CA GLU A 48 -10.50 -6.03 -11.05
C GLU A 48 -11.62 -5.06 -10.64
N HIS A 49 -11.26 -3.99 -9.92
CA HIS A 49 -12.15 -2.98 -9.39
C HIS A 49 -11.65 -1.58 -9.72
N PRO A 50 -11.84 -1.09 -10.97
CA PRO A 50 -11.30 0.20 -11.39
C PRO A 50 -12.03 1.37 -10.72
N TYR A 51 -11.50 1.84 -9.58
CA TYR A 51 -11.94 3.06 -8.91
C TYR A 51 -11.36 4.35 -9.55
N THR A 52 -10.53 4.21 -10.60
CA THR A 52 -9.56 5.23 -11.05
C THR A 52 -10.02 6.19 -12.15
N HIS A 53 -11.31 6.25 -12.49
CA HIS A 53 -11.80 7.28 -13.43
C HIS A 53 -12.40 8.48 -12.70
N LEU A 54 -11.56 9.30 -12.06
CA LEU A 54 -12.02 10.57 -11.49
C LEU A 54 -11.41 11.75 -12.23
N GLN A 55 -12.28 12.49 -12.91
CA GLN A 55 -11.99 13.81 -13.46
C GLN A 55 -11.70 14.75 -12.28
N LYS A 56 -10.44 15.16 -12.12
CA LYS A 56 -9.96 16.21 -11.20
C LYS A 56 -10.80 16.37 -9.91
N PRO A 57 -10.57 15.54 -8.88
CA PRO A 57 -11.31 15.65 -7.63
C PRO A 57 -10.95 16.95 -6.89
N ILE A 58 -11.95 17.58 -6.25
CA ILE A 58 -11.74 18.50 -5.14
C ILE A 58 -11.47 17.64 -3.90
N TYR A 59 -10.46 17.98 -3.09
CA TYR A 59 -10.08 17.23 -1.89
C TYR A 59 -11.30 16.92 -1.00
N GLY A 60 -11.52 15.63 -0.67
CA GLY A 60 -12.63 15.14 0.13
C GLY A 60 -13.92 14.79 -0.64
N GLU A 61 -13.99 14.99 -1.97
CA GLU A 61 -15.13 14.51 -2.77
C GLU A 61 -15.02 13.01 -3.10
N HIS A 62 -13.80 12.46 -3.08
CA HIS A 62 -13.50 11.09 -3.46
C HIS A 62 -12.45 10.44 -2.54
N GLU A 63 -12.77 10.38 -1.24
CA GLU A 63 -11.88 9.88 -0.17
C GLU A 63 -11.21 8.54 -0.51
N LYS A 64 -11.95 7.58 -1.09
CA LYS A 64 -11.38 6.27 -1.48
C LYS A 64 -10.26 6.39 -2.52
N ALA A 65 -10.38 7.28 -3.49
CA ALA A 65 -9.37 7.48 -4.53
C ALA A 65 -8.18 8.31 -4.05
N GLU A 66 -8.42 9.23 -3.11
CA GLU A 66 -7.36 9.99 -2.43
C GLU A 66 -6.49 9.06 -1.60
N HIS A 67 -7.11 8.21 -0.76
CA HIS A 67 -6.36 7.21 -0.01
C HIS A 67 -5.66 6.20 -0.91
N ASP A 68 -6.26 5.79 -2.04
CA ASP A 68 -5.57 4.91 -2.99
C ASP A 68 -4.27 5.54 -3.51
N LYS A 69 -4.32 6.82 -3.88
CA LYS A 69 -3.13 7.59 -4.31
C LYS A 69 -2.10 7.67 -3.18
N GLU A 70 -2.52 8.00 -1.96
CA GLU A 70 -1.63 8.11 -0.79
C GLU A 70 -0.97 6.77 -0.45
N VAL A 71 -1.70 5.65 -0.55
CA VAL A 71 -1.12 4.31 -0.35
C VAL A 71 0.00 4.05 -1.35
N PHE A 72 -0.21 4.35 -2.64
CA PHE A 72 0.83 4.15 -3.66
C PHE A 72 2.03 5.06 -3.46
N GLU A 73 1.83 6.34 -3.12
CA GLU A 73 2.92 7.29 -2.88
C GLU A 73 3.78 6.88 -1.68
N GLU A 74 3.16 6.45 -0.57
CA GLU A 74 3.90 5.99 0.61
C GLU A 74 4.61 4.66 0.39
N MET A 75 4.05 3.75 -0.41
CA MET A 75 4.76 2.53 -0.82
C MET A 75 5.97 2.86 -1.70
N ASP A 76 5.88 3.85 -2.58
CA ASP A 76 7.01 4.28 -3.41
C ASP A 76 8.14 4.86 -2.57
N ILE A 77 7.81 5.69 -1.58
CA ILE A 77 8.79 6.19 -0.60
C ILE A 77 9.41 5.02 0.17
N ALA A 78 8.62 4.08 0.68
CA ALA A 78 9.14 2.93 1.42
C ALA A 78 10.12 2.08 0.59
N ILE A 79 9.89 1.97 -0.72
CA ILE A 79 10.77 1.26 -1.65
C ILE A 79 12.06 2.05 -1.90
N GLU A 80 11.96 3.36 -2.17
CA GLU A 80 13.11 4.24 -2.41
C GLU A 80 14.05 4.26 -1.20
N GLU A 81 13.52 4.54 -0.01
CA GLU A 81 14.31 4.58 1.24
C GLU A 81 14.95 3.21 1.56
N ALA A 82 14.24 2.12 1.28
CA ALA A 82 14.78 0.76 1.43
C ALA A 82 15.93 0.46 0.46
N GLU A 83 15.90 1.02 -0.75
CA GLU A 83 16.98 0.93 -1.74
C GLU A 83 18.22 1.73 -1.31
N GLU A 84 18.01 2.89 -0.65
CA GLU A 84 19.06 3.69 -0.02
C GLU A 84 19.62 3.04 1.26
N GLY A 85 18.89 2.07 1.82
CA GLY A 85 19.24 1.37 3.04
C GLY A 85 18.82 2.11 4.31
N ASP A 86 18.01 3.16 4.18
CA ASP A 86 17.40 3.85 5.31
C ASP A 86 16.20 3.04 5.82
N VAL A 87 16.46 2.17 6.79
CA VAL A 87 15.42 1.31 7.35
C VAL A 87 14.40 2.09 8.17
N GLU A 88 14.77 3.23 8.76
CA GLU A 88 13.87 4.00 9.63
C GLU A 88 12.80 4.66 8.78
N ASP A 89 13.22 5.44 7.78
CA ASP A 89 12.32 6.15 6.87
C ASP A 89 11.51 5.18 6.00
N ALA A 90 12.12 4.07 5.55
CA ALA A 90 11.39 3.03 4.83
C ALA A 90 10.27 2.40 5.67
N THR A 91 10.53 2.17 6.96
CA THR A 91 9.52 1.60 7.88
C THR A 91 8.41 2.59 8.15
N GLU A 92 8.74 3.87 8.39
CA GLU A 92 7.73 4.90 8.62
C GLU A 92 6.79 5.04 7.41
N ALA A 93 7.35 5.07 6.20
CA ALA A 93 6.57 5.11 4.97
C ALA A 93 5.66 3.88 4.82
N ALA A 94 6.15 2.67 5.15
CA ALA A 94 5.31 1.47 5.16
C ALA A 94 4.17 1.54 6.20
N GLU A 95 4.40 2.13 7.38
CA GLU A 95 3.36 2.38 8.39
C GLU A 95 2.31 3.39 7.92
N ARG A 96 2.73 4.44 7.20
CA ARG A 96 1.81 5.42 6.58
C ARG A 96 0.98 4.77 5.48
N ALA A 97 1.59 3.99 4.58
CA ALA A 97 0.87 3.21 3.56
C ALA A 97 -0.20 2.29 4.19
N ALA A 98 0.15 1.55 5.25
CA ALA A 98 -0.80 0.69 5.96
C ALA A 98 -1.96 1.46 6.60
N ARG A 99 -1.71 2.69 7.08
CA ARG A 99 -2.74 3.57 7.61
C ARG A 99 -3.70 4.01 6.51
N HIS A 100 -3.19 4.53 5.39
CA HIS A 100 -4.02 4.97 4.27
C HIS A 100 -4.83 3.81 3.67
N LEU A 101 -4.29 2.59 3.63
CA LEU A 101 -5.01 1.43 3.13
C LEU A 101 -6.22 1.09 4.02
N ARG A 102 -6.03 1.13 5.34
CA ARG A 102 -7.13 0.95 6.29
C ARG A 102 -8.16 2.08 6.22
N GLU A 103 -7.73 3.31 5.99
CA GLU A 103 -8.63 4.46 5.82
C GLU A 103 -9.45 4.32 4.53
N LYS A 104 -8.83 3.91 3.40
CA LYS A 104 -9.49 3.55 2.13
C LYS A 104 -10.60 2.51 2.34
N GLU A 105 -10.35 1.47 3.13
CA GLU A 105 -11.34 0.42 3.44
C GLU A 105 -12.54 0.95 4.27
N GLN A 106 -12.36 2.04 5.00
CA GLN A 106 -13.38 2.65 5.86
C GLN A 106 -14.13 3.82 5.19
N SER A 107 -13.56 4.39 4.13
CA SER A 107 -14.18 5.45 3.33
C SER A 107 -15.37 4.94 2.51
N LYS A 108 -16.35 5.83 2.30
CA LYS A 108 -17.61 5.53 1.59
C LYS A 108 -17.51 5.62 0.07
#